data_AF-A0A519ESM1-F1
#
_entry.id   AF-A0A519ESM1-F1
#
_cell.length_a   1.000
_cell.length_b   1.000
_cell.length_c   1.000
_cell.angle_alpha   90.00
_cell.angle_beta   90.00
_cell.angle_gamma   90.00
#
_symmetry.space_group_name_H-M   'P 1'
#
loop_
_entity.id
_entity.type
_entity.pdbx_description
1 polymer ?
#
loop_
_entity_poly.entity_id
_entity_poly.type
_entity_poly.pdbx_seq_one_letter_code
_entity_poly.pdbx_strand_id
1 'polypeptide(L)'
;MTWVATAAILSAAGSALAANQYDLTCKGTEQKETGKPATPWAETFRIDLDAKRWCRGDCRTAARIDAVTPDEIVISNSRATSGGPNGTALSFSRASGDVREYMDAGWSGSSFDIAKGKCTRDLFSGMPGVKF
;
A
#
# COMPACT_ATOMS: atom_id res chain seq x y z
N MET A 1 -61.03 2.39 -12.22
CA MET A 1 -59.77 2.20 -12.97
C MET A 1 -58.65 2.65 -12.04
N THR A 2 -58.12 1.74 -11.23
CA THR A 2 -57.20 2.06 -10.13
C THR A 2 -55.83 1.53 -10.52
N TRP A 3 -54.88 2.43 -10.78
CA TRP A 3 -53.51 2.10 -11.13
C TRP A 3 -52.71 1.92 -9.84
N VAL A 4 -52.14 0.72 -9.63
CA VAL A 4 -51.16 0.48 -8.55
C VAL A 4 -49.78 0.78 -9.13
N ALA A 5 -49.14 1.84 -8.63
CA ALA A 5 -47.77 2.17 -8.96
C ALA A 5 -46.83 1.32 -8.08
N THR A 6 -46.18 0.34 -8.69
CA THR A 6 -45.16 -0.50 -8.03
C THR A 6 -43.86 0.29 -7.94
N ALA A 7 -43.52 0.80 -6.75
CA ALA A 7 -42.23 1.42 -6.49
C ALA A 7 -41.15 0.33 -6.35
N ALA A 8 -40.27 0.22 -7.34
CA ALA A 8 -39.09 -0.63 -7.26
C ALA A 8 -38.06 0.01 -6.30
N ILE A 9 -37.88 -0.61 -5.14
CA ILE A 9 -36.80 -0.27 -4.20
C ILE A 9 -35.51 -0.79 -4.85
N LEU A 10 -34.72 0.10 -5.46
CA LEU A 10 -33.34 -0.21 -5.81
C LEU A 10 -32.52 -0.32 -4.52
N SER A 11 -32.36 -1.54 -4.03
CA SER A 11 -31.36 -1.87 -3.02
C SER A 11 -29.98 -1.61 -3.62
N ALA A 12 -29.41 -0.44 -3.32
CA ALA A 12 -27.99 -0.20 -3.54
C ALA A 12 -27.23 -1.17 -2.62
N ALA A 13 -26.78 -2.28 -3.18
CA ALA A 13 -25.74 -3.10 -2.57
C ALA A 13 -24.46 -2.27 -2.57
N GLY A 14 -24.34 -1.36 -1.59
CA GLY A 14 -23.06 -0.78 -1.25
C GLY A 14 -22.20 -1.93 -0.77
N SER A 15 -21.31 -2.41 -1.63
CA SER A 15 -20.18 -3.23 -1.20
C SER A 15 -19.55 -2.47 -0.05
N ALA A 16 -19.68 -3.01 1.16
CA ALA A 16 -18.90 -2.52 2.28
C ALA A 16 -17.46 -2.63 1.82
N LEU A 17 -16.85 -1.50 1.47
CA LEU A 17 -15.41 -1.38 1.34
C LEU A 17 -14.88 -2.01 2.62
N ALA A 18 -14.25 -3.18 2.51
CA ALA A 18 -13.58 -3.77 3.64
C ALA A 18 -12.60 -2.69 4.08
N ALA A 19 -12.86 -2.04 5.21
CA ALA A 19 -12.10 -0.86 5.65
C ALA A 19 -10.59 -1.13 5.79
N ASN A 20 -10.26 -2.43 5.79
CA ASN A 20 -8.95 -3.03 5.94
C ASN A 20 -8.33 -3.51 4.62
N GLN A 21 -9.02 -3.41 3.48
CA GLN A 21 -8.49 -3.73 2.15
C GLN A 21 -8.58 -2.51 1.24
N TYR A 22 -7.45 -2.09 0.69
CA TYR A 22 -7.37 -0.90 -0.15
C TYR A 22 -6.09 -0.86 -0.96
N ASP A 23 -6.13 -0.07 -2.03
CA ASP A 23 -4.94 0.29 -2.77
C ASP A 23 -4.39 1.61 -2.22
N LEU A 24 -3.08 1.71 -2.09
CA LEU A 24 -2.36 2.94 -1.76
C LEU A 24 -1.65 3.41 -3.03
N THR A 25 -2.18 4.44 -3.67
CA THR A 25 -1.49 5.12 -4.76
C THR A 25 -0.61 6.21 -4.18
N CYS A 26 0.70 6.01 -4.29
CA CYS A 26 1.70 6.86 -3.68
C CYS A 26 2.43 7.70 -4.73
N LYS A 27 2.72 8.96 -4.39
CA LYS A 27 3.50 9.88 -5.23
C LYS A 27 4.51 10.63 -4.37
N GLY A 28 5.70 10.86 -4.91
CA GLY A 28 6.76 11.58 -4.22
C GLY A 28 8.06 11.58 -5.00
N THR A 29 9.17 11.39 -4.30
CA THR A 29 10.51 11.39 -4.89
C THR A 29 11.32 10.20 -4.43
N GLU A 30 12.18 9.67 -5.31
CA GLU A 30 13.11 8.57 -5.03
C GLU A 30 14.56 8.99 -5.32
N GLN A 31 15.45 8.61 -4.41
CA GLN A 31 16.89 8.75 -4.48
C GLN A 31 17.50 7.44 -5.00
N LYS A 32 17.67 7.32 -6.32
CA LYS A 32 18.22 6.09 -6.93
C LYS A 32 19.73 5.94 -6.77
N GLU A 33 20.45 7.06 -6.69
CA GLU A 33 21.91 7.08 -6.62
C GLU A 33 22.39 8.24 -5.74
N THR A 34 23.33 7.98 -4.83
CA THR A 34 23.91 9.01 -3.96
C THR A 34 24.56 10.14 -4.78
N GLY A 35 24.30 11.39 -4.39
CA GLY A 35 24.87 12.58 -5.05
C GLY A 35 24.15 13.04 -6.31
N LYS A 36 23.13 12.30 -6.79
CA LYS A 36 22.25 12.76 -7.87
C LYS A 36 20.99 13.42 -7.29
N PRO A 37 20.30 14.32 -8.03
CA PRO A 37 19.00 14.81 -7.61
C PRO A 37 17.97 13.68 -7.50
N ALA A 38 17.07 13.77 -6.52
CA ALA A 38 15.94 12.85 -6.41
C ALA A 38 15.00 12.99 -7.63
N THR A 39 14.47 11.87 -8.11
CA THR A 39 13.58 11.84 -9.27
C THR A 39 12.13 11.60 -8.84
N PRO A 40 11.12 12.04 -9.61
CA PRO A 40 9.72 11.71 -9.35
C PRO A 40 9.51 10.20 -9.21
N TRP A 41 8.72 9.81 -8.21
CA TRP A 41 8.41 8.42 -7.89
C TRP A 41 6.90 8.27 -7.72
N ALA A 42 6.35 7.20 -8.29
CA ALA A 42 4.96 6.81 -8.10
C ALA A 42 4.87 5.29 -8.06
N GLU A 43 4.04 4.78 -7.17
CA GLU A 43 3.88 3.34 -6.93
C GLU A 43 2.47 3.07 -6.40
N THR A 44 1.92 1.90 -6.71
CA THR A 44 0.68 1.44 -6.08
C THR A 44 0.95 0.22 -5.23
N PHE A 45 0.45 0.25 -4.00
CA PHE A 45 0.54 -0.87 -3.06
C PHE A 45 -0.85 -1.39 -2.73
N ARG A 46 -1.08 -2.67 -2.93
CA ARG A 46 -2.31 -3.35 -2.53
C ARG A 46 -2.14 -3.83 -1.11
N ILE A 47 -3.03 -3.43 -0.21
CA ILE A 47 -2.96 -3.72 1.23
C ILE A 47 -4.19 -4.50 1.65
N ASP A 48 -3.97 -5.59 2.38
CA ASP A 48 -5.00 -6.35 3.08
C ASP A 48 -4.55 -6.50 4.54
N LEU A 49 -5.13 -5.70 5.43
CA LEU A 49 -4.82 -5.70 6.85
C LEU A 49 -5.45 -6.90 7.57
N ASP A 50 -6.54 -7.47 7.06
CA ASP A 50 -7.21 -8.62 7.66
C ASP A 50 -6.35 -9.87 7.47
N ALA A 51 -5.87 -10.10 6.24
CA ALA A 51 -4.96 -11.19 5.92
C ALA A 51 -3.49 -10.89 6.30
N LYS A 52 -3.18 -9.64 6.67
CA LYS A 52 -1.82 -9.12 6.85
C LYS A 52 -0.95 -9.43 5.64
N ARG A 53 -1.47 -9.03 4.47
CA ARG A 53 -0.85 -9.25 3.17
C ARG A 53 -0.70 -7.93 2.43
N TRP A 54 0.37 -7.84 1.65
CA TRP A 54 0.61 -6.68 0.81
C TRP A 54 1.25 -7.06 -0.51
N CYS A 55 1.20 -6.11 -1.43
CA CYS A 55 1.65 -6.30 -2.79
C CYS A 55 2.08 -4.99 -3.42
N ARG A 56 3.25 -4.98 -4.07
CA ARG A 56 3.80 -3.83 -4.80
C ARG A 56 3.71 -4.05 -6.30
N GLY A 57 3.31 -3.03 -7.07
CA GLY A 57 3.32 -3.07 -8.53
C GLY A 57 2.60 -4.33 -9.05
N ASP A 58 3.20 -5.07 -9.98
CA ASP A 58 2.68 -6.32 -10.56
C ASP A 58 3.11 -7.59 -9.79
N CYS A 59 3.19 -7.54 -8.46
CA CYS A 59 3.53 -8.71 -7.63
C CYS A 59 2.73 -9.96 -8.05
N ARG A 60 3.39 -11.12 -8.12
CA ARG A 60 2.74 -12.41 -8.42
C ARG A 60 2.23 -13.14 -7.18
N THR A 61 2.84 -12.85 -6.02
CA THR A 61 2.52 -13.46 -4.74
C THR A 61 2.50 -12.36 -3.69
N ALA A 62 1.42 -12.27 -2.92
CA ALA A 62 1.33 -11.33 -1.82
C ALA A 62 2.27 -11.73 -0.67
N ALA A 63 3.07 -10.76 -0.21
CA ALA A 63 3.99 -10.94 0.91
C ALA A 63 3.29 -10.62 2.24
N ARG A 64 3.90 -11.01 3.36
CA ARG A 64 3.39 -10.70 4.70
C ARG A 64 3.69 -9.24 5.06
N ILE A 65 2.79 -8.62 5.82
CA ILE A 65 3.06 -7.37 6.51
C ILE A 65 3.69 -7.69 7.87
N ASP A 66 4.80 -7.05 8.19
CA ASP A 66 5.57 -7.33 9.42
C ASP A 66 4.90 -6.71 10.66
N ALA A 67 4.46 -5.45 10.57
CA ALA A 67 3.76 -4.79 11.67
C ALA A 67 2.60 -3.90 11.19
N VAL A 68 1.50 -3.94 11.94
CA VAL A 68 0.34 -3.07 11.76
C VAL A 68 -0.03 -2.51 13.13
N THR A 69 0.10 -1.20 13.31
CA THR A 69 -0.35 -0.47 14.49
C THR A 69 -1.49 0.48 14.10
N PRO A 70 -2.13 1.18 15.05
CA PRO A 70 -3.09 2.23 14.72
C PRO A 70 -2.49 3.36 13.87
N ASP A 71 -1.20 3.63 14.05
CA ASP A 71 -0.52 4.79 13.46
C ASP A 71 0.26 4.45 12.19
N GLU A 72 0.78 3.22 12.08
CA GLU A 72 1.73 2.85 11.04
C GLU A 72 1.55 1.42 10.54
N ILE A 73 1.88 1.21 9.26
CA ILE A 73 2.08 -0.10 8.65
C ILE A 73 3.55 -0.19 8.27
N VAL A 74 4.25 -1.22 8.73
CA VAL A 74 5.67 -1.45 8.43
C VAL A 74 5.84 -2.78 7.71
N ILE A 75 6.61 -2.72 6.62
CA ILE A 75 6.99 -3.84 5.78
C ILE A 75 8.51 -3.85 5.67
N SER A 76 9.14 -4.89 6.20
CA SER A 76 10.56 -5.17 6.04
C SER A 76 10.81 -5.87 4.71
N ASN A 77 12.02 -5.68 4.17
CA ASN A 77 12.42 -6.25 2.87
C ASN A 77 11.41 -5.92 1.74
N SER A 78 10.96 -4.67 1.68
CA SER A 78 9.95 -4.16 0.73
C SER A 78 10.30 -4.31 -0.75
N ARG A 79 11.54 -4.70 -1.06
CA ARG A 79 12.00 -4.96 -2.43
C ARG A 79 12.35 -6.42 -2.70
N ALA A 80 12.21 -7.32 -1.72
CA ALA A 80 12.60 -8.72 -1.88
C ALA A 80 11.82 -9.42 -3.01
N THR A 81 10.53 -9.11 -3.16
CA THR A 81 9.67 -9.71 -4.21
C THR A 81 9.83 -9.04 -5.58
N SER A 82 10.55 -7.91 -5.65
CA SER A 82 10.81 -7.17 -6.90
C SER A 82 12.28 -7.25 -7.33
N GLY A 83 13.07 -8.13 -6.71
CA GLY A 83 14.50 -8.31 -7.02
C GLY A 83 15.40 -7.15 -6.58
N GLY A 84 14.93 -6.26 -5.70
CA GLY A 84 15.75 -5.18 -5.15
C GLY A 84 16.52 -5.59 -3.90
N PRO A 85 17.31 -4.66 -3.31
CA PRO A 85 18.17 -4.96 -2.18
C PRO A 85 17.37 -5.37 -0.93
N ASN A 86 17.89 -6.40 -0.24
CA ASN A 86 17.44 -6.75 1.11
C ASN A 86 17.73 -5.60 2.09
N GLY A 87 17.01 -5.59 3.22
CA GLY A 87 17.20 -4.55 4.25
C GLY A 87 16.54 -3.22 3.93
N THR A 88 15.76 -3.14 2.85
CA THR A 88 14.88 -2.00 2.58
C THR A 88 13.56 -2.20 3.32
N ALA A 89 13.13 -1.22 4.11
CA ALA A 89 11.83 -1.19 4.76
C ALA A 89 10.93 -0.13 4.11
N LEU A 90 9.64 -0.37 4.18
CA LEU A 90 8.59 0.55 3.75
C LEU A 90 7.68 0.80 4.94
N SER A 91 7.44 2.07 5.24
CA SER A 91 6.49 2.47 6.25
C SER A 91 5.43 3.42 5.70
N PHE A 92 4.20 3.24 6.19
CA PHE A 92 3.05 4.05 5.82
C PHE A 92 2.39 4.60 7.09
N SER A 93 2.33 5.92 7.22
CA SER A 93 1.50 6.55 8.24
C SER A 93 0.03 6.38 7.86
N ARG A 94 -0.75 5.82 8.78
CA ARG A 94 -2.19 5.63 8.63
C ARG A 94 -2.98 6.93 8.85
N ALA A 95 -2.40 7.89 9.57
CA ALA A 95 -3.04 9.16 9.90
C ALA A 95 -2.76 10.24 8.85
N SER A 96 -1.49 10.39 8.44
CA SER A 96 -1.07 11.49 7.55
C SER A 96 -0.92 11.09 6.08
N GLY A 97 -0.99 9.78 5.79
CA GLY A 97 -0.73 9.23 4.46
C GLY A 97 0.73 9.34 4.02
N ASP A 98 1.66 9.67 4.92
CA ASP A 98 3.09 9.66 4.59
C ASP A 98 3.56 8.25 4.27
N VAL A 99 4.43 8.15 3.25
CA VAL A 99 5.16 6.92 2.94
C VAL A 99 6.65 7.20 2.93
N ARG A 100 7.39 6.24 3.46
CA ARG A 100 8.85 6.24 3.45
C ARG A 100 9.36 4.85 3.11
N GLU A 101 10.16 4.75 2.07
CA GLU A 101 11.00 3.59 1.83
C GLU A 101 12.43 3.93 2.24
N TYR A 102 13.01 3.17 3.15
CA TYR A 102 14.31 3.47 3.76
C TYR A 102 15.14 2.22 3.98
N MET A 103 16.45 2.41 4.16
CA MET A 103 17.36 1.36 4.59
C MET A 103 18.06 1.80 5.86
N ASP A 104 18.30 0.85 6.76
CA ASP A 104 19.14 1.10 7.94
C ASP A 104 20.59 1.33 7.49
N ALA A 105 21.20 2.39 8.01
CA ALA A 105 22.57 2.74 7.70
C ALA A 105 23.59 1.83 8.41
N GLY A 106 23.14 1.02 9.39
CA GLY A 106 23.98 0.09 10.15
C GLY A 106 24.76 0.73 11.31
N TRP A 107 24.67 2.05 11.52
CA TRP A 107 25.24 2.73 12.69
C TRP A 107 24.20 3.58 13.43
N SER A 108 24.23 3.50 14.76
CA SER A 108 23.51 4.40 15.68
C SER A 108 22.01 4.59 15.40
N GLY A 109 21.31 3.57 14.86
CA GLY A 109 19.89 3.67 14.51
C GLY A 109 19.58 4.62 13.34
N SER A 110 20.61 5.06 12.61
CA SER A 110 20.45 5.92 11.44
C SER A 110 19.84 5.14 10.28
N SER A 111 19.05 5.82 9.46
CA SER A 111 18.50 5.30 8.20
C SER A 111 18.61 6.35 7.10
N PHE A 112 18.62 5.91 5.85
CA PHE A 112 18.55 6.79 4.69
C PHE A 112 17.31 6.49 3.86
N ASP A 113 16.69 7.56 3.34
CA ASP A 113 15.48 7.47 2.54
C ASP A 113 15.84 7.10 1.11
N ILE A 114 15.24 6.03 0.62
CA ILE A 114 15.23 5.69 -0.80
C ILE A 114 14.06 6.40 -1.47
N ALA A 115 12.86 6.36 -0.89
CA ALA A 115 11.70 7.05 -1.41
C ALA A 115 10.90 7.69 -0.29
N LYS A 116 10.28 8.84 -0.57
CA LYS A 116 9.34 9.49 0.35
C LYS A 116 8.24 10.18 -0.42
N GLY A 117 7.04 10.23 0.17
CA GLY A 117 5.89 10.82 -0.50
C GLY A 117 4.61 10.75 0.31
N LYS A 118 3.50 10.89 -0.41
CA LYS A 118 2.14 10.77 0.13
C LYS A 118 1.38 9.69 -0.63
N CYS A 119 0.57 8.93 0.09
CA CYS A 119 -0.35 7.95 -0.46
C CYS A 119 -1.79 8.36 -0.26
N THR A 120 -2.62 8.08 -1.25
CA THR A 120 -4.08 8.16 -1.15
C THR A 120 -4.65 6.75 -1.22
N ARG A 121 -5.70 6.49 -0.43
CA ARG A 121 -6.45 5.25 -0.51
C ARG A 121 -7.36 5.26 -1.73
N ASP A 122 -7.35 4.16 -2.46
CA ASP A 122 -8.24 3.88 -3.58
C ASP A 122 -8.95 2.52 -3.37
N LEU A 123 -9.91 2.22 -4.24
CA LEU A 123 -10.62 0.95 -4.28
C LEU A 123 -9.63 -0.21 -4.39
N PHE A 124 -9.87 -1.25 -3.60
CA PHE A 124 -9.01 -2.42 -3.59
C PHE A 124 -9.09 -3.18 -4.92
N SER A 125 -7.95 -3.30 -5.61
CA SER A 125 -7.87 -4.00 -6.91
C SER A 125 -7.71 -5.52 -6.76
N GLY A 126 -7.52 -6.01 -5.53
CA GLY A 126 -7.41 -7.45 -5.21
C GLY A 126 -5.97 -7.94 -5.08
N MET A 127 -5.78 -8.97 -4.25
CA MET A 127 -4.50 -9.67 -4.16
C MET A 127 -4.30 -10.60 -5.36
N PRO A 128 -3.05 -10.77 -5.84
CA PRO A 128 -2.76 -11.80 -6.83
C PRO A 128 -3.02 -13.18 -6.23
N GLY A 129 -3.78 -13.99 -6.97
CA GLY A 129 -3.83 -15.44 -6.80
C GLY A 129 -4.20 -15.94 -5.41
N VAL A 130 -5.50 -16.01 -5.14
CA VAL A 130 -6.08 -17.29 -4.69
C VAL A 130 -7.20 -17.62 -5.68
N LYS A 131 -6.84 -18.35 -6.75
CA LYS A 131 -7.86 -19.17 -7.42
C LYS A 131 -8.19 -20.27 -6.42
N PHE A 132 -9.40 -20.21 -5.86
CA PHE A 132 -9.98 -21.36 -5.17
C PHE A 132 -10.34 -22.42 -6.19
#